data_AF-A0A931AJJ1-F1
#
_entry.id   AF-A0A931AJJ1-F1
#
_cell.length_a   1.000
_cell.length_b   1.000
_cell.length_c   1.000
_cell.angle_alpha   90.00
_cell.angle_beta   90.00
_cell.angle_gamma   90.00
#
_symmetry.space_group_name_H-M   'P 1'
#
loop_
_entity.id
_entity.type
_entity.pdbx_description
1 polymer ?
#
loop_
_entity_poly.entity_id
_entity_poly.type
_entity_poly.pdbx_seq_one_letter_code
_entity_poly.pdbx_strand_id
1 'polypeptide(L)' 'MWVAVPSGFVIVGEGNSSPCTSFTSTWTIRTPNPVGITTICRVGLAQIPAGYHTVGGTTSGEPCASFDGTWQIAPN' A
#
# COMPACT_ATOMS: atom_id res chain seq x y z
N MET A 1 -9.08 -16.90 4.67
CA MET A 1 -7.73 -16.97 4.05
C MET A 1 -7.43 -15.58 3.52
N TRP A 2 -6.62 -14.80 4.25
CA TRP A 2 -6.29 -13.44 3.83
C TRP A 2 -5.17 -13.51 2.78
N VAL A 3 -5.39 -12.92 1.61
CA VAL A 3 -4.37 -12.83 0.56
C VAL A 3 -3.34 -11.80 1.03
N ALA A 4 -2.17 -12.27 1.47
CA ALA A 4 -1.03 -11.40 1.74
C ALA A 4 -0.53 -10.79 0.43
N VAL A 5 -0.08 -9.54 0.49
CA VAL A 5 0.57 -8.87 -0.65
C VAL A 5 1.85 -9.64 -1.01
N PRO A 6 2.09 -9.99 -2.29
CA PRO A 6 3.32 -10.65 -2.69
C PRO A 6 4.56 -9.85 -2.28
N SER A 7 5.61 -10.54 -1.85
CA SER A 7 6.88 -9.92 -1.50
C SER A 7 7.45 -9.10 -2.66
N GLY A 8 7.87 -7.86 -2.39
CA GLY A 8 8.35 -6.92 -3.41
C GLY A 8 7.28 -5.97 -3.94
N PHE A 9 6.01 -6.17 -3.57
CA PHE A 9 4.92 -5.26 -3.91
C PHE A 9 4.43 -4.50 -2.68
N VAL A 10 3.88 -3.32 -2.94
CA VAL A 10 3.28 -2.45 -1.93
C VAL A 10 1.90 -2.01 -2.37
N ILE A 11 0.99 -1.81 -1.41
CA ILE A 11 -0.34 -1.28 -1.68
C ILE A 11 -0.25 0.23 -1.85
N VAL A 12 -0.82 0.75 -2.93
CA VAL A 12 -0.79 2.18 -3.29
C VAL A 12 -2.16 2.74 -3.60
N GLY A 13 -3.20 1.99 -3.27
CA GLY A 13 -4.56 2.45 -3.39
C GLY A 13 -5.52 1.36 -2.98
N GLU A 14 -6.68 1.81 -2.52
CA GLU A 14 -7.84 0.96 -2.32
C GLU A 14 -8.91 1.39 -3.31
N GLY A 15 -9.61 0.42 -3.87
CA GLY A 15 -10.76 0.68 -4.70
C GLY A 15 -11.82 -0.39 -4.51
N ASN A 16 -13.02 -0.07 -4.97
CA ASN A 16 -14.06 -1.07 -5.17
C ASN A 16 -14.20 -1.26 -6.68
N SER A 17 -13.69 -2.37 -7.21
CA SER A 17 -13.66 -2.61 -8.65
C SER A 17 -14.90 -3.39 -9.07
N SER A 18 -15.76 -2.82 -9.92
CA SER A 18 -16.77 -3.59 -10.67
C SER A 18 -16.07 -4.42 -11.75
N PRO A 19 -15.59 -5.63 -11.41
CA PRO A 19 -16.40 -6.86 -11.54
C PRO A 19 -16.48 -7.71 -10.24
N CYS A 20 -15.85 -7.25 -9.16
CA CYS A 20 -15.80 -7.92 -7.87
C CYS A 20 -16.89 -7.38 -6.93
N THR A 21 -18.16 -7.47 -7.34
CA THR A 21 -19.31 -6.94 -6.58
C THR A 21 -19.49 -7.54 -5.19
N SER A 22 -18.80 -8.64 -4.88
CA SER A 22 -18.85 -9.33 -3.57
C SER A 22 -17.65 -9.06 -2.67
N PHE A 23 -16.59 -8.40 -3.17
CA PHE A 23 -15.37 -8.16 -2.40
C PHE A 23 -15.31 -6.68 -2.03
N THR A 24 -15.51 -6.40 -0.76
CA THR A 24 -15.60 -5.04 -0.20
C THR A 24 -14.30 -4.22 -0.27
N SER A 25 -13.17 -4.81 -0.67
CA SER A 25 -11.90 -4.08 -0.82
C SER A 25 -11.01 -4.72 -1.90
N THR A 26 -10.88 -4.07 -3.06
CA THR A 26 -9.80 -4.35 -4.02
C THR A 26 -8.59 -3.49 -3.69
N TRP A 27 -7.39 -4.08 -3.75
CA TRP A 27 -6.13 -3.37 -3.50
C TRP A 27 -5.37 -3.16 -4.79
N THR A 28 -4.92 -1.93 -5.03
CA THR A 28 -3.96 -1.62 -6.08
C THR A 28 -2.56 -1.83 -5.51
N ILE A 29 -1.82 -2.77 -6.08
CA ILE A 29 -0.42 -3.04 -5.72
C ILE A 29 0.52 -2.58 -6.82
N ARG A 30 1.72 -2.12 -6.46
CA ARG A 30 2.81 -1.83 -7.40
C ARG A 30 4.17 -2.16 -6.80
N THR A 31 5.18 -2.24 -7.66
CA THR A 31 6.58 -2.25 -7.23
C THR A 31 6.96 -0.86 -6.71
N PRO A 32 7.62 -0.75 -5.54
CA PRO A 32 8.12 0.53 -5.06
C PRO A 32 9.27 1.05 -5.90
N ASN A 33 9.44 2.37 -5.90
CA ASN A 33 10.49 3.05 -6.65
C ASN A 33 11.87 2.73 -6.04
N PRO A 34 12.83 2.16 -6.80
CA PRO A 34 14.15 1.78 -6.27
C PRO A 34 15.11 2.96 -6.06
N VAL A 35 14.76 4.18 -6.47
CA VAL A 35 15.66 5.35 -6.40
C VAL A 35 15.05 6.50 -5.58
N GLY A 36 13.80 6.37 -5.13
CA GLY A 36 13.09 7.48 -4.50
C GLY A 36 11.97 7.06 -3.57
N ILE A 37 11.27 8.07 -3.06
CA ILE A 37 10.19 7.89 -2.09
C ILE A 37 8.96 7.33 -2.78
N THR A 38 8.39 6.28 -2.20
CA THR A 38 7.14 5.66 -2.63
C THR A 38 6.10 5.85 -1.54
N THR A 39 5.03 6.57 -1.83
CA THR A 39 3.85 6.59 -0.95
C THR A 39 3.06 5.30 -1.14
N ILE A 40 2.73 4.65 -0.02
CA ILE A 40 2.02 3.38 0.11
C ILE A 40 0.92 3.55 1.16
N CYS A 41 -0.09 2.69 1.13
CA CYS A 41 -1.19 2.75 2.08
C CYS A 41 -0.82 2.11 3.41
N ARG A 42 -1.21 2.75 4.52
CA ARG A 42 -0.97 2.24 5.86
C ARG A 42 -2.04 1.24 6.25
N VAL A 43 -1.94 0.03 5.72
CA VAL A 43 -2.85 -1.08 6.04
C VAL A 43 -2.10 -2.20 6.75
N GLY A 44 -2.77 -2.97 7.61
CA GLY A 44 -2.14 -4.07 8.35
C GLY A 44 -1.48 -5.16 7.47
N LEU A 45 -1.76 -5.14 6.16
CA LEU A 45 -1.20 -6.01 5.12
C LEU A 45 -0.10 -5.35 4.27
N ALA A 46 0.12 -4.03 4.39
CA ALA A 46 1.20 -3.33 3.68
C ALA A 46 2.53 -3.65 4.35
N GLN A 47 3.10 -4.78 3.97
CA GLN A 47 4.45 -5.14 4.38
C GLN A 47 5.43 -4.27 3.59
N ILE A 48 6.33 -3.60 4.29
CA ILE A 48 7.44 -2.88 3.65
C ILE A 48 8.37 -3.94 3.06
N PRO A 49 8.63 -3.92 1.74
CA PRO A 49 9.51 -4.90 1.13
C PRO A 49 10.94 -4.77 1.68
N ALA A 50 11.64 -5.91 1.73
CA ALA A 50 13.03 -5.94 2.17
C ALA A 50 13.88 -4.98 1.33
N GLY A 51 14.77 -4.22 2.00
CA GLY A 51 15.57 -3.19 1.35
C GLY A 51 14.92 -1.80 1.31
N TYR A 52 13.74 -1.63 1.90
CA TYR A 52 13.09 -0.32 2.06
C TYR A 52 12.84 -0.01 3.55
N HIS A 53 12.81 1.27 3.90
CA HIS A 53 12.42 1.76 5.23
C HIS A 53 11.38 2.87 5.13
N THR A 54 10.58 3.06 6.19
CA THR A 54 9.66 4.20 6.29
C THR A 54 10.45 5.49 6.52
N VAL A 55 10.29 6.48 5.64
CA VAL A 55 10.85 7.83 5.79
C VAL A 55 9.83 8.84 6.31
N GLY A 56 8.54 8.52 6.25
CA GLY A 56 7.48 9.41 6.67
C GLY A 56 6.10 8.78 6.50
N GLY A 57 5.07 9.54 6.81
CA GLY A 57 3.69 9.10 6.62
C GLY A 57 2.69 10.14 7.09
N THR A 58 1.46 9.97 6.64
CA THR A 58 0.31 10.75 7.11
C THR A 58 -0.64 9.83 7.85
N THR A 59 -1.43 10.38 8.77
CA THR A 59 -2.52 9.67 9.48
C THR A 59 -3.85 9.71 8.70
N SER A 60 -3.89 10.46 7.61
CA SER A 60 -5.07 10.61 6.75
C SER A 60 -4.63 11.11 5.37
N GLY A 61 -5.23 10.59 4.30
CA GLY A 61 -5.04 11.09 2.94
C GLY A 61 -5.13 10.03 1.84
N GLU A 62 -5.50 10.46 0.64
CA GLU A 62 -5.43 9.69 -0.60
C GLU A 62 -4.02 9.12 -0.81
N PRO A 63 -3.87 7.91 -1.37
CA PRO A 63 -4.88 7.11 -2.09
C PRO A 63 -5.67 6.11 -1.24
N CYS A 64 -5.56 6.15 0.10
CA CYS A 64 -6.23 5.21 0.99
C CYS A 64 -7.06 5.90 2.06
N ALA A 65 -8.18 6.48 1.61
CA ALA A 65 -9.12 7.21 2.47
C ALA A 65 -9.78 6.32 3.56
N SER A 66 -9.87 5.00 3.35
CA SER A 66 -10.50 4.07 4.29
C SER A 66 -9.58 3.57 5.41
N PHE A 67 -8.32 4.02 5.44
CA PHE A 67 -7.32 3.62 6.44
C PHE A 67 -6.71 4.81 7.16
N ASP A 68 -5.94 4.50 8.20
CA ASP A 68 -5.19 5.39 9.08
C ASP A 68 -4.02 6.12 8.36
N GLY A 69 -4.16 6.36 7.06
CA GLY A 69 -3.29 7.18 6.22
C GLY A 69 -2.31 6.42 5.34
N THR A 70 -1.15 7.03 5.09
CA THR A 70 -0.15 6.54 4.13
C THR A 70 1.23 6.46 4.77
N TRP A 71 2.06 5.54 4.30
CA TRP A 71 3.49 5.51 4.59
C TRP A 71 4.27 5.94 3.36
N GLN A 72 5.37 6.63 3.58
CA GLN A 72 6.37 6.92 2.59
C GLN A 72 7.56 6.00 2.86
N ILE A 73 7.92 5.19 1.88
CA ILE A 73 9.08 4.31 1.97
C ILE A 73 10.17 4.77 1.01
N ALA A 74 11.43 4.60 1.40
CA ALA A 74 12.59 4.81 0.55
C ALA A 74 13.48 3.57 0.55
N PRO A 75 14.25 3.33 -0.51
CA PRO A 75 15.29 2.31 -0.48
C PRO A 75 16.28 2.61 0.66
N ASN A 76 16.79 1.56 1.30
CA ASN A 76 17.88 1.63 2.27
C ASN A 76 19.19 2.09 1.63
#